data_AF-A0A3A8YMI2-F1
#
_entry.id   AF-A0A3A8YMI2-F1
#
_cell.length_a   1.000
_cell.length_b   1.000
_cell.length_c   1.000
_cell.angle_alpha   90.00
_cell.angle_beta   90.00
_cell.angle_gamma   90.00
#
_symmetry.space_group_name_H-M   'P 1'
#
loop_
_entity.id
_entity.type
_entity.pdbx_description
1 polymer ?
#
loop_
_entity_poly.entity_id
_entity_poly.type
_entity_poly.pdbx_seq_one_letter_code
_entity_poly.pdbx_strand_id
1 'polypeptide(L)'
;MVCMERTISMMVGKGSLNHNNRTFTAKNVDAERSKCNKVYVKESIKQVYHTLFDKALEAYNSKQTRADRRIDNYYEKIRTSKQEKLFHELIVQIGNRDDTNCGMVESVYAQLALEDYMMGFQERNPNLRVFNAVMHLDEETPHLHIDYVPFSIGNKRGMETKVSLKGALKAQGFVGTGRFDTEWKRWVESEKQCLAEIMERYQMEWLQKGTHEKHLSVYDFEKKMRKAEVAELEQEISVQKDKIASQSFAMEVNEEALQSQEQILEENEAKAEQIWQETEKAKEDWEKVQTDKDRVQDSYEFYKKLEKDIKERYERYHSWYEDKKKSYEEYAEKSSMFEEKANSLEGQIKELDQRKSDKMEEVQAEEIKLDIVKMQIQEAVDDFEDMQKQADFVKEEAMQQYEKYRRVEPSERGTAMFDDMLQLKRENMMLKDENRTLKEKLQKAYDFMKQFTINGLNMLEHFLESIGERVQSFSENIGFGGRSR
;
A
#
# COMPACT_ATOMS: atom_id res chain seq x y z
N MET A 1 -44.01 65.24 -26.32
CA MET A 1 -45.10 65.88 -25.54
C MET A 1 -45.78 64.77 -24.77
N VAL A 2 -45.99 64.95 -23.47
CA VAL A 2 -46.66 63.94 -22.64
C VAL A 2 -48.16 64.06 -22.88
N CYS A 3 -48.78 63.04 -23.48
CA CYS A 3 -50.23 62.97 -23.64
C CYS A 3 -50.88 62.52 -22.33
N MET A 4 -52.00 63.13 -21.94
CA MET A 4 -52.67 62.84 -20.67
C MET A 4 -53.75 61.78 -20.85
N GLU A 5 -53.59 60.63 -20.21
CA GLU A 5 -54.64 59.60 -20.20
C GLU A 5 -55.79 60.00 -19.26
N ARG A 6 -57.04 60.02 -19.76
CA ARG A 6 -58.26 60.34 -18.98
C ARG A 6 -59.42 59.42 -19.33
N THR A 7 -60.21 59.03 -18.33
CA THR A 7 -61.38 58.17 -18.54
C THR A 7 -62.57 58.97 -19.07
N ILE A 8 -63.40 58.39 -19.93
CA ILE A 8 -64.71 58.98 -20.30
C ILE A 8 -65.83 58.30 -19.52
N SER A 9 -66.64 59.10 -18.82
CA SER A 9 -67.88 58.65 -18.20
C SER A 9 -69.07 59.29 -18.90
N MET A 10 -70.02 58.46 -19.34
CA MET A 10 -71.30 58.88 -19.90
C MET A 10 -72.39 58.06 -19.22
N MET A 11 -73.24 58.73 -18.43
CA MET A 11 -74.26 58.07 -17.62
C MET A 11 -75.62 58.74 -17.74
N VAL A 12 -76.67 57.95 -17.54
CA VAL A 12 -78.03 58.48 -17.47
C VAL A 12 -78.21 59.18 -16.13
N GLY A 13 -78.45 60.48 -16.18
CA GLY A 13 -78.74 61.28 -15.01
C GLY A 13 -80.19 61.14 -14.54
N LYS A 14 -80.50 61.72 -13.37
CA LYS A 14 -81.85 61.69 -12.80
C LYS A 14 -82.81 62.70 -13.45
N GLY A 15 -82.28 63.65 -14.22
CA GLY A 15 -83.02 64.70 -14.91
C GLY A 15 -83.54 65.76 -13.95
N SER A 16 -82.65 66.47 -13.24
CA SER A 16 -83.04 67.51 -12.28
C SER A 16 -82.72 68.90 -12.80
N LEU A 17 -83.69 69.54 -13.47
CA LEU A 17 -83.50 70.90 -14.01
C LEU A 17 -83.16 71.94 -12.94
N ASN A 18 -83.68 71.79 -11.72
CA ASN A 18 -83.38 72.68 -10.59
C ASN A 18 -81.92 72.56 -10.14
N HIS A 19 -81.35 71.36 -10.21
CA HIS A 19 -79.94 71.13 -9.93
C HIS A 19 -79.08 71.70 -11.06
N ASN A 20 -79.41 71.37 -12.31
CA ASN A 20 -78.63 71.75 -13.50
C ASN A 20 -78.58 73.27 -13.68
N ASN A 21 -79.66 73.96 -13.34
CA ASN A 21 -79.74 75.42 -13.45
C ASN A 21 -79.41 76.15 -12.15
N ARG A 22 -78.94 75.44 -11.11
CA ARG A 22 -78.61 75.98 -9.78
C ARG A 22 -79.75 76.79 -9.12
N THR A 23 -81.00 76.46 -9.44
CA THR A 23 -82.18 76.95 -8.69
C THR A 23 -82.19 76.38 -7.26
N PHE A 24 -81.55 75.23 -7.06
CA PHE A 24 -81.25 74.64 -5.77
C PHE A 24 -79.76 74.32 -5.69
N THR A 25 -79.12 74.69 -4.57
CA THR A 25 -77.69 74.45 -4.33
C THR A 25 -77.51 73.22 -3.43
N ALA A 26 -76.83 72.20 -3.94
CA ALA A 26 -76.50 71.01 -3.19
C ALA A 26 -75.26 71.21 -2.30
N LYS A 27 -75.06 70.36 -1.29
CA LYS A 27 -73.94 70.50 -0.33
C LYS A 27 -72.54 70.38 -0.96
N ASN A 28 -72.44 69.69 -2.09
CA ASN A 28 -71.20 69.44 -2.83
C ASN A 28 -70.86 70.53 -3.86
N VAL A 29 -71.65 71.62 -3.91
CA VAL A 29 -71.46 72.73 -4.83
C VAL A 29 -70.67 73.84 -4.14
N ASP A 30 -69.59 74.29 -4.78
CA ASP A 30 -68.83 75.48 -4.42
C ASP A 30 -69.50 76.74 -4.98
N ALA A 31 -70.18 77.49 -4.11
CA ALA A 31 -70.95 78.67 -4.50
C ALA A 31 -70.11 79.77 -5.17
N GLU A 32 -68.81 79.87 -4.86
CA GLU A 32 -67.95 80.88 -5.48
C GLU A 32 -67.64 80.55 -6.94
N ARG A 33 -67.65 79.25 -7.29
CA ARG A 33 -67.38 78.73 -8.63
C ARG A 33 -68.63 78.58 -9.49
N SER A 34 -69.84 78.61 -8.93
CA SER A 34 -71.09 78.49 -9.72
C SER A 34 -71.23 79.54 -10.82
N LYS A 35 -70.61 80.71 -10.66
CA LYS A 35 -70.55 81.77 -11.69
C LYS A 35 -69.75 81.36 -12.93
N CYS A 36 -68.89 80.35 -12.81
CA CYS A 36 -68.08 79.82 -13.91
C CYS A 36 -68.83 78.76 -14.74
N ASN A 37 -69.97 78.24 -14.25
CA ASN A 37 -70.76 77.26 -15.01
C ASN A 37 -71.17 77.82 -16.38
N LYS A 38 -71.11 76.97 -17.40
CA LYS A 38 -71.44 77.36 -18.77
C LYS A 38 -72.80 76.81 -19.17
N VAL A 39 -73.70 77.69 -19.61
CA VAL A 39 -75.03 77.32 -20.11
C VAL A 39 -75.01 77.40 -21.63
N TYR A 40 -75.22 76.26 -22.29
CA TYR A 40 -75.24 76.16 -23.76
C TYR A 40 -76.65 76.25 -24.33
N VAL A 41 -77.61 75.60 -23.67
CA VAL A 41 -79.02 75.61 -24.07
C VAL A 41 -79.87 75.73 -22.81
N LYS A 42 -80.91 76.57 -22.85
CA LYS A 42 -81.88 76.71 -21.78
C LYS A 42 -83.23 77.15 -22.31
N GLU A 43 -84.05 76.18 -22.66
CA GLU A 43 -85.37 76.35 -23.25
C GLU A 43 -86.46 75.72 -22.36
N SER A 44 -87.70 76.15 -22.54
CA SER A 44 -88.84 75.52 -21.87
C SER A 44 -89.15 74.18 -22.51
N ILE A 45 -89.07 73.09 -21.74
CA ILE A 45 -89.48 71.75 -22.21
C ILE A 45 -90.91 71.74 -22.76
N LYS A 46 -91.82 72.55 -22.21
CA LYS A 46 -93.19 72.66 -22.73
C LYS A 46 -93.21 73.22 -24.15
N GLN A 47 -92.42 74.26 -24.42
CA GLN A 47 -92.30 74.84 -25.77
C GLN A 47 -91.69 73.84 -26.77
N VAL A 48 -90.70 73.06 -26.32
CA VAL A 48 -90.13 71.98 -27.14
C VAL A 48 -91.17 70.93 -27.48
N TYR A 49 -92.02 70.53 -26.52
CA TYR A 49 -93.11 69.60 -26.79
C TYR A 49 -94.12 70.14 -27.79
N HIS A 50 -94.51 71.41 -27.66
CA HIS A 50 -95.42 72.05 -28.61
C HIS A 50 -94.82 72.06 -30.02
N THR A 51 -93.55 72.45 -30.12
CA THR A 51 -92.83 72.52 -31.41
C THR A 51 -92.70 71.15 -32.08
N LEU A 52 -92.39 70.10 -31.33
CA LEU A 52 -92.16 68.77 -31.88
C LEU A 52 -93.44 67.99 -32.19
N PHE A 53 -94.48 68.13 -31.37
CA PHE A 53 -95.58 67.16 -31.35
C PHE A 53 -96.96 67.72 -31.71
N ASP A 54 -97.21 69.03 -31.62
CA ASP A 54 -98.57 69.56 -31.78
C ASP A 54 -99.16 69.27 -33.17
N LYS A 55 -98.36 69.43 -34.23
CA LYS A 55 -98.80 69.09 -35.60
C LYS A 55 -99.18 67.61 -35.73
N ALA A 56 -98.40 66.71 -35.14
CA ALA A 56 -98.68 65.28 -35.16
C ALA A 56 -99.87 64.91 -34.26
N LEU A 57 -100.06 65.65 -33.16
CA LEU A 57 -101.16 65.49 -32.22
C LEU A 57 -102.50 65.88 -32.87
N GLU A 58 -102.53 67.01 -33.55
CA GLU A 58 -103.70 67.48 -34.30
C GLU A 58 -104.10 66.47 -35.39
N ALA A 59 -103.13 66.01 -36.18
CA ALA A 59 -103.34 65.00 -37.22
C ALA A 59 -103.78 63.63 -36.67
N TYR A 60 -103.35 63.27 -35.45
CA TYR A 60 -103.79 62.05 -34.78
C TYR A 60 -105.23 62.18 -34.26
N ASN A 61 -105.54 63.29 -33.59
CA ASN A 61 -106.84 63.55 -32.98
C ASN A 61 -107.95 63.75 -34.03
N SER A 62 -107.66 64.33 -35.19
CA SER A 62 -108.63 64.50 -36.28
C SER A 62 -109.13 63.17 -36.86
N LYS A 63 -108.34 62.08 -36.69
CA LYS A 63 -108.69 60.72 -37.11
C LYS A 63 -109.41 59.91 -36.02
N GLN A 64 -109.53 60.42 -34.79
CA GLN A 64 -110.16 59.69 -33.68
C GLN A 64 -111.67 59.97 -33.63
N THR A 65 -112.48 58.93 -33.76
CA THR A 65 -113.94 58.99 -33.57
C THR A 65 -114.37 58.80 -32.11
N ARG A 66 -113.51 58.20 -31.29
CA ARG A 66 -113.75 57.91 -29.88
C ARG A 66 -113.09 58.96 -28.97
N ALA A 67 -113.88 59.57 -28.08
CA ALA A 67 -113.39 60.60 -27.16
C ALA A 67 -112.26 60.10 -26.24
N ASP A 68 -112.36 58.87 -25.72
CA ASP A 68 -111.37 58.28 -24.81
C ASP A 68 -109.99 58.02 -25.44
N ARG A 69 -109.90 58.06 -26.79
CA ARG A 69 -108.64 57.89 -27.54
C ARG A 69 -107.98 59.21 -27.90
N ARG A 70 -108.69 60.33 -27.80
CA ARG A 70 -108.13 61.66 -28.07
C ARG A 70 -107.15 62.02 -26.96
N ILE A 71 -106.11 62.75 -27.34
CA ILE A 71 -105.08 63.21 -26.42
C ILE A 71 -105.21 64.73 -26.33
N ASP A 72 -105.62 65.24 -25.18
CA ASP A 72 -105.84 66.68 -25.00
C ASP A 72 -104.51 67.44 -24.92
N ASN A 73 -103.59 66.94 -24.09
CA ASN A 73 -102.27 67.53 -23.90
C ASN A 73 -101.21 66.41 -23.91
N TYR A 74 -100.37 66.40 -24.93
CA TYR A 74 -99.37 65.36 -25.09
C TYR A 74 -98.25 65.44 -24.04
N TYR A 75 -97.85 66.64 -23.63
CA TYR A 75 -96.89 66.83 -22.54
C TYR A 75 -97.39 66.21 -21.23
N GLU A 76 -98.63 66.51 -20.82
CA GLU A 76 -99.23 65.95 -19.59
C GLU A 76 -99.43 64.44 -19.69
N LYS A 77 -99.76 63.93 -20.88
CA LYS A 77 -99.83 62.49 -21.15
C LYS A 77 -98.48 61.81 -20.92
N ILE A 78 -97.38 62.39 -21.39
CA ILE A 78 -96.05 61.80 -21.18
C ILE A 78 -95.59 61.98 -19.73
N ARG A 79 -95.87 63.13 -19.09
CA ARG A 79 -95.57 63.39 -17.68
C ARG A 79 -96.15 62.35 -16.73
N THR A 80 -97.33 61.85 -17.04
CA THR A 80 -98.05 60.84 -16.23
C THR A 80 -97.87 59.41 -16.74
N SER A 81 -97.16 59.23 -17.86
CA SER A 81 -96.91 57.92 -18.46
C SER A 81 -95.92 57.10 -17.64
N LYS A 82 -96.15 55.79 -17.57
CA LYS A 82 -95.18 54.81 -17.04
C LYS A 82 -94.26 54.23 -18.13
N GLN A 83 -94.55 54.49 -19.40
CA GLN A 83 -93.85 53.88 -20.54
C GLN A 83 -92.66 54.72 -21.02
N GLU A 84 -92.84 56.02 -21.16
CA GLU A 84 -91.85 56.95 -21.71
C GLU A 84 -91.58 58.05 -20.68
N LYS A 85 -90.35 58.55 -20.62
CA LYS A 85 -89.97 59.68 -19.76
C LYS A 85 -90.21 61.00 -20.50
N LEU A 86 -90.50 62.07 -19.75
CA LEU A 86 -90.63 63.42 -20.35
C LEU A 86 -89.37 63.86 -21.10
N PHE A 87 -88.21 63.54 -20.52
CA PHE A 87 -86.92 63.77 -21.11
C PHE A 87 -85.90 62.80 -20.51
N HIS A 88 -84.73 62.78 -21.10
CA HIS A 88 -83.57 62.02 -20.63
C HIS A 88 -82.42 62.99 -20.38
N GLU A 89 -81.61 62.67 -19.38
CA GLU A 89 -80.40 63.42 -19.05
C GLU A 89 -79.19 62.52 -19.34
N LEU A 90 -78.24 63.05 -20.11
CA LEU A 90 -76.92 62.48 -20.27
C LEU A 90 -75.93 63.33 -19.49
N ILE A 91 -75.21 62.69 -18.57
CA ILE A 91 -74.10 63.31 -17.85
C ILE A 91 -72.80 62.84 -18.49
N VAL A 92 -71.98 63.79 -18.97
CA VAL A 92 -70.72 63.52 -19.65
C VAL A 92 -69.57 64.12 -18.85
N GLN A 93 -68.57 63.31 -18.52
CA GLN A 93 -67.40 63.71 -17.76
C GLN A 93 -66.13 63.10 -18.36
N ILE A 94 -65.05 63.89 -18.33
CA ILE A 94 -63.68 63.43 -18.63
C ILE A 94 -62.92 63.36 -17.30
N GLY A 95 -62.22 62.24 -17.09
CA GLY A 95 -61.44 61.95 -15.89
C GLY A 95 -62.29 61.72 -14.63
N ASN A 96 -61.64 61.86 -13.49
CA ASN A 96 -62.18 61.73 -12.14
C ASN A 96 -61.59 62.81 -11.23
N ARG A 97 -61.95 62.78 -9.95
CA ARG A 97 -61.52 63.76 -8.95
C ARG A 97 -59.98 63.85 -8.84
N ASP A 98 -59.26 62.75 -9.05
CA ASP A 98 -57.82 62.69 -8.79
C ASP A 98 -56.99 63.22 -9.96
N ASP A 99 -57.53 63.19 -11.19
CA ASP A 99 -56.80 63.55 -12.42
C ASP A 99 -57.38 64.76 -13.18
N THR A 100 -58.61 65.17 -12.84
CA THR A 100 -59.37 66.22 -13.54
C THR A 100 -60.24 67.01 -12.55
N ASN A 101 -59.74 67.26 -11.35
CA ASN A 101 -60.43 68.15 -10.41
C ASN A 101 -60.52 69.56 -10.99
N CYS A 102 -61.63 70.27 -10.80
CA CYS A 102 -61.76 71.65 -11.30
C CYS A 102 -60.75 72.64 -10.71
N GLY A 103 -60.10 72.32 -9.58
CA GLY A 103 -58.99 73.11 -9.02
C GLY A 103 -57.64 72.86 -9.71
N MET A 104 -57.54 71.85 -10.57
CA MET A 104 -56.32 71.50 -11.32
C MET A 104 -56.28 72.26 -12.65
N VAL A 105 -55.06 72.59 -13.10
CA VAL A 105 -54.83 73.27 -14.39
C VAL A 105 -55.24 72.37 -15.55
N GLU A 106 -55.01 71.07 -15.40
CA GLU A 106 -55.32 70.01 -16.35
C GLU A 106 -56.83 69.94 -16.67
N SER A 107 -57.69 70.39 -15.74
CA SER A 107 -59.13 70.41 -15.95
C SER A 107 -59.57 71.33 -17.08
N VAL A 108 -58.74 72.33 -17.45
CA VAL A 108 -59.03 73.24 -18.57
C VAL A 108 -59.12 72.47 -19.90
N TYR A 109 -58.27 71.46 -20.11
CA TYR A 109 -58.32 70.63 -21.32
C TYR A 109 -59.63 69.83 -21.39
N ALA A 110 -60.05 69.25 -20.27
CA ALA A 110 -61.34 68.56 -20.17
C ALA A 110 -62.53 69.50 -20.43
N GLN A 111 -62.49 70.72 -19.91
CA GLN A 111 -63.53 71.73 -20.15
C GLN A 111 -63.65 72.08 -21.63
N LEU A 112 -62.52 72.33 -22.30
CA LEU A 112 -62.50 72.67 -23.73
C LEU A 112 -62.99 71.50 -24.60
N ALA A 113 -62.57 70.27 -24.29
CA ALA A 113 -63.02 69.07 -24.99
C ALA A 113 -64.54 68.84 -24.82
N LEU A 114 -65.06 69.02 -23.60
CA LEU A 114 -66.50 68.91 -23.34
C LEU A 114 -67.29 70.01 -24.05
N GLU A 115 -66.78 71.24 -24.10
CA GLU A 115 -67.40 72.36 -24.81
C GLU A 115 -67.52 72.07 -26.31
N ASP A 116 -66.44 71.64 -26.95
CA ASP A 116 -66.42 71.24 -28.37
C ASP A 116 -67.37 70.06 -28.64
N TYR A 117 -67.39 69.07 -27.75
CA TYR A 117 -68.35 67.97 -27.79
C TYR A 117 -69.80 68.42 -27.76
N MET A 118 -70.14 69.37 -26.87
CA MET A 118 -71.50 69.91 -26.75
C MET A 118 -71.89 70.72 -27.99
N MET A 119 -70.98 71.52 -28.55
CA MET A 119 -71.26 72.33 -29.75
C MET A 119 -71.68 71.46 -30.94
N GLY A 120 -71.10 70.27 -31.11
CA GLY A 120 -71.51 69.33 -32.16
C GLY A 120 -72.63 68.34 -31.77
N PHE A 121 -73.10 68.34 -30.52
CA PHE A 121 -73.98 67.26 -30.01
C PHE A 121 -75.32 67.20 -30.74
N GLN A 122 -75.98 68.33 -30.95
CA GLN A 122 -77.32 68.38 -31.56
C GLN A 122 -77.30 67.96 -33.03
N GLU A 123 -76.21 68.24 -33.75
CA GLU A 123 -76.03 67.86 -35.15
C GLU A 123 -75.82 66.35 -35.31
N ARG A 124 -75.00 65.74 -34.43
CA ARG A 124 -74.82 64.28 -34.39
C ARG A 124 -76.08 63.53 -33.96
N ASN A 125 -76.93 64.20 -33.16
CA ASN A 125 -78.12 63.60 -32.56
C ASN A 125 -79.42 64.29 -32.98
N PRO A 126 -79.81 64.23 -34.27
CA PRO A 126 -80.95 64.98 -34.80
C PRO A 126 -82.30 64.54 -34.21
N ASN A 127 -82.41 63.31 -33.68
CA ASN A 127 -83.64 62.80 -33.05
C ASN A 127 -83.66 62.96 -31.52
N LEU A 128 -82.64 63.60 -30.95
CA LEU A 128 -82.56 63.95 -29.53
C LEU A 128 -82.58 65.48 -29.42
N ARG A 129 -83.77 66.07 -29.23
CA ARG A 129 -83.89 67.53 -29.15
C ARG A 129 -83.42 68.00 -27.77
N VAL A 130 -82.22 68.55 -27.70
CA VAL A 130 -81.63 69.13 -26.47
C VAL A 130 -82.38 70.40 -26.12
N PHE A 131 -82.87 70.50 -24.89
CA PHE A 131 -83.58 71.71 -24.42
C PHE A 131 -82.89 72.37 -23.22
N ASN A 132 -82.03 71.65 -22.52
CA ASN A 132 -81.20 72.21 -21.46
C ASN A 132 -79.81 71.55 -21.51
N ALA A 133 -78.75 72.35 -21.53
CA ALA A 133 -77.38 71.85 -21.55
C ALA A 133 -76.49 72.78 -20.72
N VAL A 134 -75.88 72.26 -19.66
CA VAL A 134 -75.08 73.03 -18.70
C VAL A 134 -73.81 72.27 -18.32
N MET A 135 -72.66 72.93 -18.35
CA MET A 135 -71.42 72.44 -17.77
C MET A 135 -71.25 72.96 -16.35
N HIS A 136 -71.14 72.05 -15.41
CA HIS A 136 -70.84 72.36 -14.01
C HIS A 136 -69.32 72.43 -13.82
N LEU A 137 -68.87 73.59 -13.34
CA LEU A 137 -67.49 73.93 -13.00
C LEU A 137 -67.36 74.33 -11.53
N ASP A 138 -68.34 73.93 -10.72
CA ASP A 138 -68.51 74.25 -9.31
C ASP A 138 -68.64 73.00 -8.42
N GLU A 139 -68.42 71.81 -8.98
CA GLU A 139 -68.35 70.54 -8.25
C GLU A 139 -66.91 69.97 -8.29
N GLU A 140 -66.71 68.68 -8.00
CA GLU A 140 -65.36 68.09 -7.97
C GLU A 140 -64.70 68.09 -9.36
N THR A 141 -65.43 67.69 -10.39
CA THR A 141 -64.94 67.48 -11.76
C THR A 141 -65.79 68.26 -12.77
N PRO A 142 -65.21 68.80 -13.86
CA PRO A 142 -66.00 69.37 -14.95
C PRO A 142 -66.88 68.30 -15.58
N HIS A 143 -68.18 68.55 -15.64
CA HIS A 143 -69.12 67.63 -16.28
C HIS A 143 -70.29 68.36 -16.93
N LEU A 144 -70.78 67.81 -18.02
CA LEU A 144 -71.94 68.30 -18.76
C LEU A 144 -73.20 67.56 -18.34
N HIS A 145 -74.26 68.31 -18.11
CA HIS A 145 -75.63 67.81 -18.09
C HIS A 145 -76.30 68.18 -19.41
N ILE A 146 -76.74 67.18 -20.17
CA ILE A 146 -77.43 67.35 -21.45
C ILE A 146 -78.83 66.74 -21.32
N ASP A 147 -79.84 67.59 -21.20
CA ASP A 147 -81.24 67.19 -21.11
C ASP A 147 -81.90 67.30 -22.49
N TYR A 148 -82.46 66.19 -22.96
CA TYR A 148 -83.06 66.11 -24.30
C TYR A 148 -84.37 65.32 -24.32
N VAL A 149 -85.22 65.67 -25.29
CA VAL A 149 -86.46 64.95 -25.60
C VAL A 149 -86.21 64.07 -26.82
N PRO A 150 -86.19 62.72 -26.68
CA PRO A 150 -86.06 61.83 -27.81
C PRO A 150 -87.39 61.72 -28.56
N PHE A 151 -87.35 61.81 -29.89
CA PHE A 151 -88.55 61.66 -30.71
C PHE A 151 -88.30 60.78 -31.92
N SER A 152 -89.32 60.02 -32.30
CA SER A 152 -89.34 59.25 -33.54
C SER A 152 -90.41 59.78 -34.47
N ILE A 153 -90.14 59.77 -35.77
CA ILE A 153 -91.05 60.20 -36.84
C ILE A 153 -91.44 58.97 -37.68
N GLY A 154 -92.60 59.02 -38.35
CA GLY A 154 -93.05 57.97 -39.26
C GLY A 154 -93.65 56.74 -38.57
N ASN A 155 -94.14 56.90 -37.34
CA ASN A 155 -94.73 55.80 -36.59
C ASN A 155 -96.10 55.39 -37.13
N LYS A 156 -96.28 54.09 -37.42
CA LYS A 156 -97.55 53.54 -37.94
C LYS A 156 -98.64 53.38 -36.87
N ARG A 157 -98.28 53.33 -35.59
CA ARG A 157 -99.21 53.14 -34.45
C ARG A 157 -99.12 54.33 -33.50
N GLY A 158 -100.28 54.95 -33.24
CA GLY A 158 -100.40 56.16 -32.42
C GLY A 158 -100.16 57.43 -33.23
N MET A 159 -99.58 58.45 -32.59
CA MET A 159 -99.11 59.67 -33.26
C MET A 159 -97.94 59.36 -34.19
N GLU A 160 -97.89 60.03 -35.34
CA GLU A 160 -96.83 59.88 -36.34
C GLU A 160 -95.46 60.28 -35.80
N THR A 161 -95.40 61.44 -35.13
CA THR A 161 -94.25 61.88 -34.33
C THR A 161 -94.59 61.69 -32.86
N LYS A 162 -93.74 60.99 -32.11
CA LYS A 162 -93.96 60.70 -30.69
C LYS A 162 -92.66 60.57 -29.91
N VAL A 163 -92.74 60.71 -28.58
CA VAL A 163 -91.62 60.43 -27.68
C VAL A 163 -91.29 58.94 -27.75
N SER A 164 -90.04 58.63 -28.06
CA SER A 164 -89.49 57.28 -27.97
C SER A 164 -87.97 57.30 -28.08
N LEU A 165 -87.28 56.95 -26.99
CA LEU A 165 -85.81 56.84 -27.03
C LEU A 165 -85.36 55.76 -28.00
N LYS A 166 -85.97 54.57 -27.93
CA LYS A 166 -85.64 53.47 -28.83
C LYS A 166 -85.88 53.83 -30.29
N GLY A 167 -86.99 54.51 -30.58
CA GLY A 167 -87.31 54.96 -31.94
C GLY A 167 -86.35 56.04 -32.45
N ALA A 168 -85.97 56.99 -31.60
CA ALA A 168 -85.01 58.04 -31.93
C ALA A 168 -83.63 57.47 -32.27
N LEU A 169 -83.09 56.60 -31.42
CA LEU A 169 -81.78 55.98 -31.64
C LEU A 169 -81.78 55.09 -32.88
N LYS A 170 -82.87 54.35 -33.12
CA LYS A 170 -83.04 53.55 -34.34
C LYS A 170 -83.05 54.41 -35.61
N ALA A 171 -83.68 55.58 -35.59
CA ALA A 171 -83.69 56.50 -36.73
C ALA A 171 -82.28 57.03 -37.06
N GLN A 172 -81.42 57.13 -36.04
CA GLN A 172 -80.00 57.47 -36.17
C GLN A 172 -79.10 56.26 -36.54
N GLY A 173 -79.67 55.08 -36.81
CA GLY A 173 -78.90 53.89 -37.22
C GLY A 173 -78.44 52.99 -36.07
N PHE A 174 -78.71 53.34 -34.81
CA PHE A 174 -78.38 52.49 -33.67
C PHE A 174 -79.43 51.39 -33.52
N VAL A 175 -79.05 50.15 -33.84
CA VAL A 175 -79.90 48.96 -33.70
C VAL A 175 -79.22 48.00 -32.73
N GLY A 176 -79.92 47.63 -31.65
CA GLY A 176 -79.44 46.65 -30.68
C GLY A 176 -79.66 45.22 -31.16
N THR A 177 -78.78 44.29 -30.79
CA THR A 177 -78.88 42.87 -31.16
C THR A 177 -79.44 41.98 -30.04
N GLY A 178 -79.57 42.50 -28.81
CA GLY A 178 -80.07 41.70 -27.70
C GLY A 178 -80.19 42.47 -26.38
N ARG A 179 -80.43 41.74 -25.29
CA ARG A 179 -80.66 42.31 -23.94
C ARG A 179 -79.44 43.06 -23.40
N PHE A 180 -78.23 42.62 -23.73
CA PHE A 180 -76.96 43.20 -23.26
C PHE A 180 -76.33 44.18 -24.27
N ASP A 181 -76.91 44.30 -25.46
CA ASP A 181 -76.45 45.15 -26.56
C ASP A 181 -77.65 45.93 -27.12
N THR A 182 -78.01 46.98 -26.39
CA THR A 182 -79.18 47.83 -26.69
C THR A 182 -78.81 48.98 -27.61
N GLU A 183 -79.81 49.60 -28.24
CA GLU A 183 -79.61 50.82 -29.02
C GLU A 183 -78.92 51.91 -28.19
N TRP A 184 -79.25 51.98 -26.89
CA TRP A 184 -78.58 52.89 -25.97
C TRP A 184 -77.10 52.52 -25.81
N LYS A 185 -76.75 51.29 -25.43
CA LYS A 185 -75.32 50.92 -25.24
C LYS A 185 -74.45 51.29 -26.46
N ARG A 186 -74.94 51.00 -27.68
CA ARG A 186 -74.25 51.35 -28.93
C ARG A 186 -74.15 52.86 -29.16
N TRP A 187 -75.20 53.62 -28.87
CA TRP A 187 -75.18 55.08 -28.95
C TRP A 187 -74.24 55.70 -27.91
N VAL A 188 -74.23 55.24 -26.64
CA VAL A 188 -73.25 55.70 -25.62
C VAL A 188 -71.85 55.55 -26.17
N GLU A 189 -71.55 54.37 -26.69
CA GLU A 189 -70.21 54.02 -27.12
C GLU A 189 -69.77 54.87 -28.32
N SER A 190 -70.68 55.11 -29.27
CA SER A 190 -70.43 56.02 -30.39
C SER A 190 -70.17 57.45 -29.92
N GLU A 191 -70.90 57.94 -28.91
CA GLU A 191 -70.66 59.26 -28.34
C GLU A 191 -69.33 59.32 -27.57
N LYS A 192 -68.96 58.25 -26.86
CA LYS A 192 -67.63 58.15 -26.21
C LYS A 192 -66.50 58.18 -27.23
N GLN A 193 -66.64 57.48 -28.35
CA GLN A 193 -65.66 57.50 -29.45
C GLN A 193 -65.54 58.90 -30.04
N CYS A 194 -66.67 59.57 -30.32
CA CYS A 194 -66.65 60.95 -30.79
C CYS A 194 -65.97 61.88 -29.77
N LEU A 195 -66.25 61.73 -28.47
CA LEU A 195 -65.57 62.52 -27.43
C LEU A 195 -64.07 62.20 -27.36
N ALA A 196 -63.66 60.95 -27.56
CA ALA A 196 -62.26 60.56 -27.60
C ALA A 196 -61.50 61.24 -28.76
N GLU A 197 -62.08 61.27 -29.97
CA GLU A 197 -61.51 62.00 -31.11
C GLU A 197 -61.37 63.51 -30.84
N ILE A 198 -62.30 64.08 -30.05
CA ILE A 198 -62.22 65.46 -29.61
C ILE A 198 -61.10 65.63 -28.59
N MET A 199 -60.98 64.72 -27.62
CA MET A 199 -59.95 64.74 -26.58
C MET A 199 -58.53 64.75 -27.14
N GLU A 200 -58.27 64.05 -28.25
CA GLU A 200 -56.96 64.05 -28.91
C GLU A 200 -56.49 65.45 -29.32
N ARG A 201 -57.42 66.31 -29.75
CA ARG A 201 -57.12 67.72 -30.10
C ARG A 201 -56.67 68.55 -28.90
N TYR A 202 -57.03 68.10 -27.70
CA TYR A 202 -56.71 68.75 -26.42
C TYR A 202 -55.64 67.97 -25.63
N GLN A 203 -54.82 67.15 -26.30
CA GLN A 203 -53.70 66.40 -25.71
C GLN A 203 -54.14 65.41 -24.61
N MET A 204 -55.33 64.84 -24.76
CA MET A 204 -55.84 63.80 -23.89
C MET A 204 -56.14 62.52 -24.68
N GLU A 205 -55.74 61.39 -24.12
CA GLU A 205 -56.05 60.06 -24.65
C GLU A 205 -57.11 59.38 -23.78
N TRP A 206 -58.01 58.64 -24.43
CA TRP A 206 -59.09 57.96 -23.71
C TRP A 206 -58.58 56.70 -23.01
N LEU A 207 -58.44 56.79 -21.68
CA LEU A 207 -58.11 55.67 -20.82
C LEU A 207 -59.32 54.74 -20.63
N GLN A 208 -59.27 53.58 -21.28
CA GLN A 208 -60.32 52.56 -21.21
C GLN A 208 -60.11 51.63 -20.00
N LYS A 209 -60.64 52.00 -18.83
CA LYS A 209 -60.59 51.15 -17.62
C LYS A 209 -61.66 50.05 -17.70
N GLY A 210 -61.24 48.78 -17.71
CA GLY A 210 -62.10 47.62 -17.43
C GLY A 210 -63.15 47.27 -18.49
N THR A 211 -63.02 47.74 -19.73
CA THR A 211 -63.96 47.42 -20.82
C THR A 211 -63.51 46.17 -21.58
N HIS A 212 -64.24 45.07 -21.37
CA HIS A 212 -64.01 43.76 -22.01
C HIS A 212 -64.48 43.66 -23.47
N GLU A 213 -64.74 44.76 -24.17
CA GLU A 213 -65.20 44.71 -25.56
C GLU A 213 -64.57 45.86 -26.36
N LYS A 214 -63.53 45.53 -27.14
CA LYS A 214 -62.91 46.42 -28.14
C LYS A 214 -63.91 46.68 -29.27
N HIS A 215 -64.21 47.95 -29.58
CA HIS A 215 -65.19 48.34 -30.59
C HIS A 215 -64.63 48.55 -32.01
N LEU A 216 -65.54 48.55 -32.99
CA LEU A 216 -65.40 47.93 -34.31
C LEU A 216 -65.21 48.90 -35.50
N SER A 217 -64.89 50.19 -35.32
CA SER A 217 -64.70 51.13 -36.46
C SER A 217 -63.23 51.47 -36.70
N VAL A 218 -62.43 51.42 -35.63
CA VAL A 218 -61.00 51.18 -35.74
C VAL A 218 -60.77 49.84 -36.45
N TYR A 219 -61.65 48.84 -36.30
CA TYR A 219 -61.55 47.53 -36.95
C TYR A 219 -61.35 47.53 -38.46
N ASP A 220 -61.78 48.53 -39.22
CA ASP A 220 -61.61 48.53 -40.69
C ASP A 220 -60.32 49.26 -41.13
N PHE A 221 -59.89 50.29 -40.40
CA PHE A 221 -58.60 50.97 -40.63
C PHE A 221 -57.45 50.24 -39.93
N GLU A 222 -57.62 49.83 -38.68
CA GLU A 222 -56.84 48.76 -38.06
C GLU A 222 -57.03 47.43 -38.78
N LYS A 223 -58.09 47.06 -39.51
CA LYS A 223 -58.02 45.83 -40.32
C LYS A 223 -56.99 45.96 -41.41
N LYS A 224 -56.82 47.16 -41.96
CA LYS A 224 -55.93 47.43 -43.07
C LYS A 224 -54.49 47.60 -42.57
N MET A 225 -54.31 48.38 -41.51
CA MET A 225 -53.05 48.54 -40.81
C MET A 225 -52.66 47.25 -40.09
N ARG A 226 -53.56 46.55 -39.39
CA ARG A 226 -53.33 45.18 -38.91
C ARG A 226 -53.27 44.16 -40.03
N LYS A 227 -53.84 44.33 -41.23
CA LYS A 227 -53.55 43.39 -42.34
C LYS A 227 -52.12 43.56 -42.81
N ALA A 228 -51.65 44.80 -42.88
CA ALA A 228 -50.27 45.10 -43.24
C ALA A 228 -49.31 44.65 -42.13
N GLU A 229 -49.60 44.99 -40.88
CA GLU A 229 -48.85 44.58 -39.69
C GLU A 229 -48.97 43.08 -39.44
N VAL A 230 -50.12 42.42 -39.67
CA VAL A 230 -50.24 40.96 -39.61
C VAL A 230 -49.51 40.32 -40.79
N ALA A 231 -49.49 40.90 -41.99
CA ALA A 231 -48.68 40.37 -43.09
C ALA A 231 -47.17 40.53 -42.83
N GLU A 232 -46.77 41.65 -42.23
CA GLU A 232 -45.39 41.93 -41.82
C GLU A 232 -44.99 41.01 -40.66
N LEU A 233 -45.83 40.88 -39.63
CA LEU A 233 -45.67 39.93 -38.53
C LEU A 233 -45.78 38.48 -39.01
N GLU A 234 -46.57 38.14 -40.02
CA GLU A 234 -46.62 36.79 -40.62
C GLU A 234 -45.32 36.50 -41.37
N GLN A 235 -44.74 37.49 -42.04
CA GLN A 235 -43.43 37.38 -42.67
C GLN A 235 -42.33 37.28 -41.61
N GLU A 236 -42.39 38.06 -40.53
CA GLU A 236 -41.48 37.99 -39.39
C GLU A 236 -41.62 36.67 -38.64
N ILE A 237 -42.85 36.17 -38.43
CA ILE A 237 -43.13 34.85 -37.86
C ILE A 237 -42.65 33.76 -38.79
N SER A 238 -42.74 33.91 -40.12
CA SER A 238 -42.19 32.95 -41.08
C SER A 238 -40.66 32.91 -40.99
N VAL A 239 -40.01 34.08 -40.96
CA VAL A 239 -38.54 34.18 -40.79
C VAL A 239 -38.10 33.64 -39.43
N GLN A 240 -38.84 33.94 -38.37
CA GLN A 240 -38.62 33.40 -37.03
C GLN A 240 -38.89 31.90 -36.99
N LYS A 241 -39.90 31.38 -37.69
CA LYS A 241 -40.15 29.93 -37.83
C LYS A 241 -39.01 29.24 -38.55
N ASP A 242 -38.51 29.81 -39.63
CA ASP A 242 -37.37 29.25 -40.37
C ASP A 242 -36.10 29.29 -39.52
N LYS A 243 -35.92 30.36 -38.73
CA LYS A 243 -34.82 30.49 -37.77
C LYS A 243 -34.95 29.52 -36.61
N ILE A 244 -36.15 29.32 -36.06
CA ILE A 244 -36.44 28.32 -35.03
C ILE A 244 -36.25 26.92 -35.60
N ALA A 245 -36.70 26.63 -36.82
CA ALA A 245 -36.49 25.34 -37.47
C ALA A 245 -34.99 25.07 -37.70
N SER A 246 -34.23 26.08 -38.13
CA SER A 246 -32.77 26.00 -38.28
C SER A 246 -32.07 25.82 -36.92
N GLN A 247 -32.54 26.49 -35.88
CA GLN A 247 -32.02 26.34 -34.51
C GLN A 247 -32.39 24.98 -33.91
N SER A 248 -33.59 24.48 -34.14
CA SER A 248 -34.03 23.15 -33.72
C SER A 248 -33.22 22.06 -34.41
N PHE A 249 -32.98 22.19 -35.71
CA PHE A 249 -32.08 21.29 -36.44
C PHE A 249 -30.64 21.36 -35.91
N ALA A 250 -30.12 22.56 -35.64
CA ALA A 250 -28.79 22.71 -35.04
C ALA A 250 -28.72 22.15 -33.61
N MET A 251 -29.79 22.26 -32.82
CA MET A 251 -29.89 21.65 -31.49
C MET A 251 -29.91 20.12 -31.59
N GLU A 252 -30.67 19.55 -32.52
CA GLU A 252 -30.73 18.10 -32.73
C GLU A 252 -29.36 17.53 -33.12
N VAL A 253 -28.67 18.18 -34.07
CA VAL A 253 -27.29 17.81 -34.45
C VAL A 253 -26.31 17.98 -33.27
N ASN A 254 -26.44 19.04 -32.47
CA ASN A 254 -25.61 19.24 -31.29
C ASN A 254 -25.89 18.20 -30.20
N GLU A 255 -27.14 17.76 -30.05
CA GLU A 255 -27.52 16.75 -29.07
C GLU A 255 -27.00 15.36 -29.48
N GLU A 256 -27.09 15.00 -30.76
CA GLU A 256 -26.43 13.80 -31.30
C GLU A 256 -24.91 13.86 -31.10
N ALA A 257 -24.29 15.01 -31.35
CA ALA A 257 -22.85 15.20 -31.13
C ALA A 257 -22.46 15.11 -29.65
N LEU A 258 -23.31 15.63 -28.74
CA LEU A 258 -23.11 15.54 -27.30
C LEU A 258 -23.22 14.09 -26.82
N GLN A 259 -24.24 13.35 -27.25
CA GLN A 259 -24.38 11.93 -26.94
C GLN A 259 -23.19 11.11 -27.44
N SER A 260 -22.67 11.43 -28.63
CA SER A 260 -21.45 10.79 -29.14
C SER A 260 -20.22 11.13 -28.29
N GLN A 261 -20.07 12.38 -27.83
CA GLN A 261 -19.00 12.75 -26.91
C GLN A 261 -19.12 12.08 -25.54
N GLU A 262 -20.33 11.96 -24.99
CA GLU A 262 -20.60 11.26 -23.73
C GLU A 262 -20.20 9.79 -23.82
N GLN A 263 -20.57 9.10 -24.90
CA GLN A 263 -20.13 7.71 -25.13
C GLN A 263 -18.60 7.60 -25.21
N ILE A 264 -17.94 8.53 -25.91
CA ILE A 264 -16.47 8.55 -25.98
C ILE A 264 -15.84 8.79 -24.60
N LEU A 265 -16.42 9.68 -23.79
CA LEU A 265 -15.97 9.93 -22.42
C LEU A 265 -16.14 8.69 -21.55
N GLU A 266 -17.28 8.03 -21.60
CA GLU A 266 -17.57 6.81 -20.84
C GLU A 266 -16.63 5.66 -21.25
N GLU A 267 -16.35 5.49 -22.55
CA GLU A 267 -15.34 4.56 -23.05
C GLU A 267 -13.93 4.91 -22.56
N ASN A 268 -13.57 6.20 -22.52
CA ASN A 268 -12.26 6.64 -22.06
C ASN A 268 -12.10 6.48 -20.55
N GLU A 269 -13.15 6.73 -19.76
CA GLU A 269 -13.18 6.46 -18.33
C GLU A 269 -13.03 4.97 -18.05
N ALA A 270 -13.74 4.11 -18.78
CA ALA A 270 -13.59 2.65 -18.67
C ALA A 270 -12.17 2.19 -19.03
N LYS A 271 -11.56 2.76 -20.08
CA LYS A 271 -10.15 2.50 -20.44
C LYS A 271 -9.18 2.98 -19.36
N ALA A 272 -9.42 4.16 -18.78
CA ALA A 272 -8.59 4.70 -17.71
C ALA A 272 -8.65 3.82 -16.45
N GLU A 273 -9.84 3.34 -16.09
CA GLU A 273 -10.03 2.40 -14.98
C GLU A 273 -9.32 1.07 -15.23
N GLN A 274 -9.39 0.52 -16.45
CA GLN A 274 -8.63 -0.68 -16.82
C GLN A 274 -7.12 -0.46 -16.68
N ILE A 275 -6.60 0.67 -17.20
CA ILE A 275 -5.18 1.02 -17.06
C ILE A 275 -4.80 1.14 -15.58
N TRP A 276 -5.65 1.75 -14.75
CA TRP A 276 -5.39 1.88 -13.32
C TRP A 276 -5.30 0.52 -12.63
N GLN A 277 -6.24 -0.39 -12.92
CA GLN A 277 -6.23 -1.76 -12.38
C GLN A 277 -5.00 -2.56 -12.85
N GLU A 278 -4.61 -2.44 -14.11
CA GLU A 278 -3.39 -3.06 -14.65
C GLU A 278 -2.13 -2.50 -13.98
N THR A 279 -2.10 -1.18 -13.76
CA THR A 279 -0.98 -0.50 -13.09
C THR A 279 -0.85 -0.94 -11.65
N GLU A 280 -1.96 -1.09 -10.92
CA GLU A 280 -1.91 -1.49 -9.51
C GLU A 280 -1.54 -2.98 -9.36
N LYS A 281 -2.00 -3.85 -10.27
CA LYS A 281 -1.49 -5.23 -10.36
C LYS A 281 0.00 -5.27 -10.67
N ALA A 282 0.48 -4.47 -11.62
CA ALA A 282 1.89 -4.42 -11.97
C ALA A 282 2.75 -3.95 -10.79
N LYS A 283 2.24 -3.03 -9.96
CA LYS A 283 2.88 -2.57 -8.73
C LYS A 283 2.93 -3.67 -7.66
N GLU A 284 1.82 -4.39 -7.43
CA GLU A 284 1.81 -5.55 -6.53
C GLU A 284 2.80 -6.63 -6.98
N ASP A 285 2.85 -6.93 -8.28
CA ASP A 285 3.79 -7.90 -8.84
C ASP A 285 5.23 -7.40 -8.72
N TRP A 286 5.48 -6.09 -8.88
CA TRP A 286 6.81 -5.51 -8.66
C TRP A 286 7.25 -5.61 -7.19
N GLU A 287 6.34 -5.40 -6.24
CA GLU A 287 6.60 -5.60 -4.80
C GLU A 287 6.91 -7.06 -4.46
N LYS A 288 6.20 -8.02 -5.07
CA LYS A 288 6.55 -9.45 -4.95
C LYS A 288 7.94 -9.74 -5.50
N VAL A 289 8.28 -9.19 -6.66
CA VAL A 289 9.62 -9.34 -7.26
C VAL A 289 10.70 -8.73 -6.36
N GLN A 290 10.46 -7.58 -5.71
CA GLN A 290 11.41 -7.04 -4.73
C GLN A 290 11.56 -7.96 -3.51
N THR A 291 10.44 -8.46 -2.99
CA THR A 291 10.46 -9.39 -1.85
C THR A 291 11.21 -10.68 -2.20
N ASP A 292 11.00 -11.24 -3.39
CA ASP A 292 11.71 -12.43 -3.86
C ASP A 292 13.19 -12.13 -4.12
N LYS A 293 13.53 -10.95 -4.64
CA LYS A 293 14.93 -10.49 -4.77
C LYS A 293 15.62 -10.43 -3.41
N ASP A 294 14.98 -9.85 -2.40
CA ASP A 294 15.52 -9.77 -1.04
C ASP A 294 15.67 -11.17 -0.43
N ARG A 295 14.69 -12.07 -0.63
CA ARG A 295 14.79 -13.48 -0.19
C ARG A 295 15.92 -14.23 -0.88
N VAL A 296 16.16 -13.99 -2.17
CA VAL A 296 17.29 -14.56 -2.91
C VAL A 296 18.61 -14.01 -2.40
N GLN A 297 18.67 -12.71 -2.10
CA GLN A 297 19.85 -12.08 -1.50
C GLN A 297 20.15 -12.66 -0.10
N ASP A 298 19.15 -12.76 0.77
CA ASP A 298 19.27 -13.38 2.09
C ASP A 298 19.73 -14.84 1.99
N SER A 299 19.16 -15.59 1.04
CA SER A 299 19.56 -16.97 0.76
C SER A 299 21.01 -17.04 0.27
N TYR A 300 21.44 -16.12 -0.61
CA TYR A 300 22.80 -16.04 -1.11
C TYR A 300 23.79 -15.74 0.03
N GLU A 301 23.48 -14.79 0.91
CA GLU A 301 24.31 -14.50 2.09
C GLU A 301 24.38 -15.67 3.06
N PHE A 302 23.26 -16.37 3.27
CA PHE A 302 23.21 -17.60 4.06
C PHE A 302 24.14 -18.68 3.47
N TYR A 303 24.04 -18.96 2.16
CA TYR A 303 24.90 -19.95 1.50
C TYR A 303 26.37 -19.56 1.53
N LYS A 304 26.69 -18.27 1.35
CA LYS A 304 28.07 -17.76 1.46
C LYS A 304 28.64 -17.94 2.88
N LYS A 305 27.83 -17.73 3.91
CA LYS A 305 28.22 -18.00 5.30
C LYS A 305 28.42 -19.49 5.53
N LEU A 306 27.51 -20.33 5.03
CA LEU A 306 27.61 -21.78 5.13
C LEU A 306 28.88 -22.32 4.43
N GLU A 307 29.19 -21.81 3.24
CA GLU A 307 30.42 -22.13 2.51
C GLU A 307 31.65 -21.79 3.34
N LYS A 308 31.68 -20.60 3.95
CA LYS A 308 32.76 -20.18 4.86
C LYS A 308 32.89 -21.12 6.05
N ASP A 309 31.79 -21.44 6.72
CA ASP A 309 31.78 -22.35 7.89
C ASP A 309 32.21 -23.78 7.52
N ILE A 310 31.84 -24.26 6.33
CA ILE A 310 32.29 -25.56 5.79
C ILE A 310 33.79 -25.51 5.52
N LYS A 311 34.29 -24.45 4.89
CA LYS A 311 35.71 -24.26 4.61
C LYS A 311 36.54 -24.23 5.89
N GLU A 312 36.13 -23.47 6.90
CA GLU A 312 36.80 -23.42 8.21
C GLU A 312 36.75 -24.76 8.96
N ARG A 313 35.66 -25.53 8.82
CA ARG A 313 35.59 -26.89 9.37
C ARG A 313 36.52 -27.85 8.64
N TYR A 314 36.59 -27.75 7.31
CA TYR A 314 37.49 -28.55 6.50
C TYR A 314 38.96 -28.25 6.84
N GLU A 315 39.34 -26.98 6.94
CA GLU A 315 40.69 -26.56 7.34
C GLU A 315 41.05 -27.08 8.75
N ARG A 316 40.13 -26.98 9.72
CA ARG A 316 40.32 -27.55 11.06
C ARG A 316 40.48 -29.07 11.03
N TYR A 317 39.65 -29.78 10.29
CA TYR A 317 39.74 -31.23 10.14
C TYR A 317 41.05 -31.65 9.48
N HIS A 318 41.45 -30.94 8.42
CA HIS A 318 42.69 -31.21 7.70
C HIS A 318 43.92 -30.97 8.59
N SER A 319 43.95 -29.89 9.36
CA SER A 319 45.01 -29.63 10.34
C SER A 319 45.06 -30.72 11.42
N TRP A 320 43.92 -31.14 11.96
CA TRP A 320 43.85 -32.23 12.93
C TRP A 320 44.36 -33.56 12.34
N TYR A 321 44.01 -33.84 11.08
CA TYR A 321 44.47 -35.03 10.38
C TYR A 321 45.99 -35.04 10.19
N GLU A 322 46.59 -33.92 9.77
CA GLU A 322 48.04 -33.79 9.62
C GLU A 322 48.78 -33.94 10.97
N ASP A 323 48.26 -33.34 12.05
CA ASP A 323 48.83 -33.52 13.39
C ASP A 323 48.73 -34.97 13.86
N LYS A 324 47.60 -35.64 13.59
CA LYS A 324 47.45 -37.07 13.91
C LYS A 324 48.39 -37.95 13.11
N LYS A 325 48.58 -37.65 11.82
CA LYS A 325 49.52 -38.36 10.95
C LYS A 325 50.94 -38.26 11.50
N LYS A 326 51.41 -37.06 11.88
CA LYS A 326 52.71 -36.87 12.54
C LYS A 326 52.84 -37.67 13.83
N SER A 327 51.80 -37.64 14.67
CA SER A 327 51.79 -38.43 15.90
C SER A 327 51.91 -39.93 15.62
N TYR A 328 51.24 -40.46 14.59
CA TYR A 328 51.38 -41.86 14.18
C TYR A 328 52.78 -42.18 13.64
N GLU A 329 53.40 -41.27 12.88
CA GLU A 329 54.79 -41.41 12.42
C GLU A 329 55.76 -41.46 13.61
N GLU A 330 55.60 -40.58 14.61
CA GLU A 330 56.39 -40.62 15.86
C GLU A 330 56.18 -41.92 16.65
N TYR A 331 54.94 -42.44 16.69
CA TYR A 331 54.65 -43.73 17.32
C TYR A 331 55.31 -44.88 16.58
N ALA A 332 55.32 -44.86 15.24
CA ALA A 332 55.98 -45.88 14.42
C ALA A 332 57.49 -45.89 14.63
N GLU A 333 58.13 -44.70 14.67
CA GLU A 333 59.56 -44.57 15.00
C GLU A 333 59.88 -45.13 16.39
N LYS A 334 59.10 -44.75 17.41
CA LYS A 334 59.29 -45.30 18.77
C LYS A 334 59.09 -46.81 18.82
N SER A 335 58.10 -47.34 18.10
CA SER A 335 57.87 -48.79 18.03
C SER A 335 59.07 -49.52 17.41
N SER A 336 59.61 -48.97 16.32
CA SER A 336 60.81 -49.51 15.68
C SER A 336 62.04 -49.46 16.61
N MET A 337 62.23 -48.37 17.34
CA MET A 337 63.29 -48.28 18.37
C MET A 337 63.11 -49.32 19.48
N PHE A 338 61.87 -49.57 19.94
CA PHE A 338 61.61 -50.60 20.93
C PHE A 338 61.87 -52.01 20.41
N GLU A 339 61.58 -52.26 19.13
CA GLU A 339 61.86 -53.54 18.47
C GLU A 339 63.36 -53.80 18.33
N GLU A 340 64.16 -52.80 17.94
CA GLU A 340 65.62 -52.89 17.95
C GLU A 340 66.18 -53.19 19.35
N LYS A 341 65.62 -52.53 20.37
CA LYS A 341 66.03 -52.75 21.76
C LYS A 341 65.64 -54.13 22.28
N ALA A 342 64.47 -54.64 21.88
CA ALA A 342 64.04 -56.00 22.19
C ALA A 342 64.97 -57.04 21.55
N ASN A 343 65.33 -56.86 20.28
CA ASN A 343 66.27 -57.72 19.57
C ASN A 343 67.67 -57.71 20.23
N SER A 344 68.14 -56.55 20.68
CA SER A 344 69.41 -56.43 21.41
C SER A 344 69.38 -57.19 22.74
N LEU A 345 68.29 -57.05 23.51
CA LEU A 345 68.11 -57.79 24.77
C LEU A 345 67.98 -59.30 24.53
N GLU A 346 67.30 -59.73 23.48
CA GLU A 346 67.21 -61.14 23.10
C GLU A 346 68.60 -61.71 22.77
N GLY A 347 69.45 -60.94 22.09
CA GLY A 347 70.86 -61.29 21.86
C GLY A 347 71.64 -61.45 23.16
N GLN A 348 71.49 -60.52 24.11
CA GLN A 348 72.14 -60.62 25.43
C GLN A 348 71.65 -61.84 26.22
N ILE A 349 70.37 -62.18 26.15
CA ILE A 349 69.81 -63.37 26.82
C ILE A 349 70.42 -64.65 26.24
N LYS A 350 70.51 -64.77 24.90
CA LYS A 350 71.15 -65.93 24.26
C LYS A 350 72.62 -66.08 24.66
N GLU A 351 73.36 -64.98 24.76
CA GLU A 351 74.75 -64.99 25.18
C GLU A 351 74.90 -65.42 26.65
N LEU A 352 74.00 -64.97 27.54
CA LEU A 352 73.96 -65.38 28.94
C LEU A 352 73.58 -66.86 29.10
N ASP A 353 72.63 -67.36 28.33
CA ASP A 353 72.25 -68.79 28.36
C ASP A 353 73.39 -69.67 27.87
N GLN A 354 74.13 -69.26 26.84
CA GLN A 354 75.33 -69.98 26.41
C GLN A 354 76.40 -70.01 27.51
N ARG A 355 76.69 -68.85 28.13
CA ARG A 355 77.65 -68.80 29.26
C ARG A 355 77.22 -69.65 30.44
N LYS A 356 75.91 -69.71 30.73
CA LYS A 356 75.36 -70.58 31.78
C LYS A 356 75.56 -72.05 31.43
N SER A 357 75.34 -72.45 30.18
CA SER A 357 75.59 -73.82 29.70
C SER A 357 77.07 -74.20 29.85
N ASP A 358 77.98 -73.35 29.36
CA ASP A 358 79.42 -73.60 29.43
C ASP A 358 79.90 -73.74 30.89
N LYS A 359 79.37 -72.91 31.80
CA LYS A 359 79.67 -73.03 33.25
C LYS A 359 79.10 -74.30 33.88
N MET A 360 77.97 -74.80 33.39
CA MET A 360 77.40 -76.05 33.89
C MET A 360 78.27 -77.25 33.51
N GLU A 361 78.85 -77.26 32.31
CA GLU A 361 79.83 -78.27 31.89
C GLU A 361 81.12 -78.19 32.73
N GLU A 362 81.61 -76.98 33.03
CA GLU A 362 82.78 -76.77 33.88
C GLU A 362 82.56 -77.27 35.31
N VAL A 363 81.38 -77.03 35.89
CA VAL A 363 81.01 -77.55 37.22
C VAL A 363 80.94 -79.08 37.22
N GLN A 364 80.34 -79.70 36.21
CA GLN A 364 80.32 -81.16 36.08
C GLN A 364 81.74 -81.76 35.98
N ALA A 365 82.64 -81.10 35.25
CA ALA A 365 84.03 -81.52 35.16
C ALA A 365 84.75 -81.47 36.52
N GLU A 366 84.49 -80.43 37.33
CA GLU A 366 85.04 -80.32 38.69
C GLU A 366 84.41 -81.33 39.67
N GLU A 367 83.12 -81.64 39.56
CA GLU A 367 82.49 -82.71 40.34
C GLU A 367 83.13 -84.08 40.07
N ILE A 368 83.43 -84.40 38.79
CA ILE A 368 84.13 -85.64 38.43
C ILE A 368 85.54 -85.69 39.03
N LYS A 369 86.29 -84.57 39.00
CA LYS A 369 87.62 -84.50 39.64
C LYS A 369 87.52 -84.71 41.15
N LEU A 370 86.52 -84.12 41.79
CA LEU A 370 86.30 -84.26 43.23
C LEU A 370 86.05 -85.72 43.62
N ASP A 371 85.24 -86.45 42.84
CA ASP A 371 84.97 -87.87 43.12
C ASP A 371 86.19 -88.76 42.90
N ILE A 372 87.05 -88.48 41.91
CA ILE A 372 88.34 -89.15 41.74
C ILE A 372 89.23 -88.96 42.98
N VAL A 373 89.32 -87.73 43.50
CA VAL A 373 90.13 -87.42 44.68
C VAL A 373 89.58 -88.13 45.92
N LYS A 374 88.25 -88.21 46.10
CA LYS A 374 87.65 -88.98 47.21
C LYS A 374 88.03 -90.46 47.15
N MET A 375 88.02 -91.07 45.95
CA MET A 375 88.43 -92.47 45.79
C MET A 375 89.90 -92.68 46.18
N GLN A 376 90.80 -91.77 45.78
CA GLN A 376 92.23 -91.85 46.14
C GLN A 376 92.46 -91.68 47.65
N ILE A 377 91.69 -90.82 48.31
CA ILE A 377 91.77 -90.66 49.78
C ILE A 377 91.30 -91.94 50.47
N GLN A 378 90.24 -92.59 50.00
CA GLN A 378 89.76 -93.83 50.59
C GLN A 378 90.79 -94.96 50.46
N GLU A 379 91.43 -95.09 49.30
CA GLU A 379 92.51 -96.07 49.08
C GLU A 379 93.70 -95.83 50.03
N ALA A 380 94.11 -94.57 50.21
CA ALA A 380 95.17 -94.21 51.15
C ALA A 380 94.80 -94.47 52.62
N VAL A 381 93.52 -94.36 52.99
CA VAL A 381 93.03 -94.71 54.34
C VAL A 381 93.12 -96.21 54.57
N ASP A 382 92.71 -97.02 53.59
CA ASP A 382 92.75 -98.48 53.67
C ASP A 382 94.20 -98.99 53.77
N ASP A 383 95.13 -98.42 53.00
CA ASP A 383 96.57 -98.72 53.07
C ASP A 383 97.18 -98.37 54.44
N PHE A 384 96.75 -97.24 55.02
CA PHE A 384 97.24 -96.79 56.33
C PHE A 384 96.80 -97.74 57.45
N GLU A 385 95.56 -98.24 57.41
CA GLU A 385 95.08 -99.25 58.36
C GLU A 385 95.90 -100.56 58.28
N ASP A 386 96.31 -100.97 57.08
CA ASP A 386 97.09 -102.21 56.90
C ASP A 386 98.54 -102.06 57.39
N MET A 387 99.17 -100.90 57.11
CA MET A 387 100.48 -100.55 57.68
C MET A 387 100.47 -100.54 59.20
N GLN A 388 99.39 -100.05 59.82
CA GLN A 388 99.27 -99.98 61.28
C GLN A 388 99.24 -101.38 61.91
N LYS A 389 98.51 -102.33 61.30
CA LYS A 389 98.51 -103.73 61.73
C LYS A 389 99.89 -104.39 61.65
N GLN A 390 100.67 -104.09 60.60
CA GLN A 390 102.03 -104.62 60.45
C GLN A 390 102.99 -104.05 61.50
N ALA A 391 102.88 -102.75 61.80
CA ALA A 391 103.73 -102.10 62.80
C ALA A 391 103.52 -102.68 64.21
N ASP A 392 102.27 -103.01 64.58
CA ASP A 392 101.95 -103.63 65.87
C ASP A 392 102.53 -105.04 66.00
N PHE A 393 102.52 -105.83 64.91
CA PHE A 393 103.12 -107.18 64.88
C PHE A 393 104.65 -107.14 65.10
N VAL A 394 105.37 -106.25 64.40
CA VAL A 394 106.83 -106.12 64.51
C VAL A 394 107.25 -105.65 65.91
N LYS A 395 106.43 -104.81 66.55
CA LYS A 395 106.68 -104.31 67.90
C LYS A 395 106.63 -105.42 68.95
N GLU A 396 105.69 -106.36 68.83
CA GLU A 396 105.61 -107.53 69.73
C GLU A 396 106.79 -108.49 69.53
N GLU A 397 107.21 -108.73 68.29
CA GLU A 397 108.32 -109.64 67.99
C GLU A 397 109.67 -109.14 68.54
N ALA A 398 109.93 -107.83 68.40
CA ALA A 398 111.13 -107.18 68.94
C ALA A 398 111.18 -107.23 70.47
N MET A 399 110.04 -107.11 71.14
CA MET A 399 109.94 -107.19 72.60
C MET A 399 110.27 -108.59 73.14
N GLN A 400 109.86 -109.64 72.42
CA GLN A 400 110.17 -111.03 72.81
C GLN A 400 111.65 -111.39 72.63
N GLN A 401 112.33 -110.85 71.61
CA GLN A 401 113.77 -111.08 71.43
C GLN A 401 114.60 -110.40 72.53
N TYR A 402 114.25 -109.17 72.92
CA TYR A 402 114.98 -108.43 73.95
C TYR A 402 115.02 -109.19 75.29
N GLU A 403 113.91 -109.82 75.69
CA GLU A 403 113.81 -110.45 77.01
C GLU A 403 114.46 -111.83 77.12
N LYS A 404 114.87 -112.43 76.00
CA LYS A 404 115.60 -113.70 75.96
C LYS A 404 117.10 -113.54 76.23
N TYR A 405 117.69 -112.39 75.89
CA TYR A 405 119.14 -112.14 76.05
C TYR A 405 119.52 -111.51 77.39
N ARG A 406 118.53 -111.13 78.22
CA ARG A 406 118.75 -110.48 79.51
C ARG A 406 119.23 -111.42 80.64
N ARG A 407 119.23 -112.74 80.45
CA ARG A 407 119.45 -113.75 81.52
C ARG A 407 120.70 -114.63 81.39
N VAL A 408 121.81 -114.09 80.88
CA VAL A 408 123.13 -114.75 81.02
C VAL A 408 124.11 -113.75 81.63
N GLU A 409 124.44 -113.96 82.90
CA GLU A 409 125.35 -113.15 83.72
C GLU A 409 126.84 -113.41 83.39
N PRO A 410 127.73 -112.48 83.78
CA PRO A 410 128.90 -112.12 82.99
C PRO A 410 130.14 -112.94 83.36
N SER A 411 130.97 -113.20 82.35
CA SER A 411 132.42 -113.36 82.54
C SER A 411 133.12 -112.28 81.72
N GLU A 412 134.25 -111.75 82.21
CA GLU A 412 135.04 -110.72 81.51
C GLU A 412 135.42 -111.12 80.07
N ARG A 413 135.46 -112.42 79.76
CA ARG A 413 135.74 -112.91 78.40
C ARG A 413 134.50 -112.88 77.47
N GLY A 414 133.29 -112.95 78.04
CA GLY A 414 132.03 -112.94 77.29
C GLY A 414 131.59 -111.54 76.88
N THR A 415 131.83 -110.53 77.72
CA THR A 415 131.47 -109.13 77.43
C THR A 415 132.34 -108.56 76.30
N ALA A 416 133.65 -108.88 76.30
CA ALA A 416 134.57 -108.42 75.25
C ALA A 416 134.22 -108.98 73.85
N MET A 417 133.78 -110.24 73.75
CA MET A 417 133.34 -110.81 72.47
C MET A 417 132.04 -110.19 71.94
N PHE A 418 131.16 -109.72 72.83
CA PHE A 418 129.88 -109.14 72.44
C PHE A 418 130.05 -107.73 71.85
N ASP A 419 130.97 -106.95 72.40
CA ASP A 419 131.30 -105.62 71.88
C ASP A 419 132.04 -105.70 70.53
N ASP A 420 132.99 -106.65 70.38
CA ASP A 420 133.65 -106.89 69.08
C ASP A 420 132.64 -107.32 68.00
N MET A 421 131.66 -108.16 68.34
CA MET A 421 130.62 -108.58 67.40
C MET A 421 129.73 -107.40 66.96
N LEU A 422 129.34 -106.53 67.89
CA LEU A 422 128.54 -105.34 67.58
C LEU A 422 129.30 -104.35 66.71
N GLN A 423 130.61 -104.20 66.94
CA GLN A 423 131.46 -103.31 66.15
C GLN A 423 131.69 -103.86 64.72
N LEU A 424 132.01 -105.15 64.59
CA LEU A 424 132.17 -105.81 63.28
C LEU A 424 130.89 -105.77 62.43
N LYS A 425 129.71 -105.85 63.06
CA LYS A 425 128.42 -105.77 62.35
C LYS A 425 128.15 -104.36 61.81
N ARG A 426 128.62 -103.33 62.52
CA ARG A 426 128.50 -101.93 62.10
C ARG A 426 129.46 -101.60 60.94
N GLU A 427 130.70 -102.07 61.00
CA GLU A 427 131.68 -101.88 59.92
C GLU A 427 131.25 -102.57 58.61
N ASN A 428 130.71 -103.79 58.68
CA ASN A 428 130.23 -104.49 57.48
C ASN A 428 129.07 -103.78 56.78
N MET A 429 128.20 -103.09 57.54
CA MET A 429 127.08 -102.34 56.98
C MET A 429 127.56 -101.09 56.22
N MET A 430 128.55 -100.38 56.76
CA MET A 430 129.16 -99.22 56.10
C MET A 430 129.91 -99.61 54.81
N LEU A 431 130.69 -100.70 54.85
CA LEU A 431 131.42 -101.19 53.68
C LEU A 431 130.52 -101.67 52.53
N LYS A 432 129.30 -102.14 52.84
CA LYS A 432 128.31 -102.51 51.83
C LYS A 432 127.76 -101.30 51.08
N ASP A 433 127.54 -100.20 51.78
CA ASP A 433 126.99 -99.00 51.16
C ASP A 433 128.07 -98.28 50.32
N GLU A 434 129.30 -98.19 50.81
CA GLU A 434 130.43 -97.64 50.03
C GLU A 434 130.68 -98.42 48.73
N ASN A 435 130.61 -99.76 48.76
CA ASN A 435 130.77 -100.57 47.56
C ASN A 435 129.66 -100.34 46.52
N ARG A 436 128.42 -100.06 46.97
CA ARG A 436 127.32 -99.72 46.06
C ARG A 436 127.60 -98.39 45.34
N THR A 437 128.02 -97.37 46.09
CA THR A 437 128.30 -96.04 45.53
C THR A 437 129.51 -96.05 44.58
N LEU A 438 130.55 -96.83 44.90
CA LEU A 438 131.73 -96.94 44.04
C LEU A 438 131.39 -97.59 42.69
N LYS A 439 130.52 -98.60 42.66
CA LYS A 439 130.06 -99.23 41.40
C LYS A 439 129.35 -98.25 40.48
N GLU A 440 128.48 -97.40 41.01
CA GLU A 440 127.75 -96.40 40.21
C GLU A 440 128.67 -95.33 39.61
N LYS A 441 129.70 -94.89 40.36
CA LYS A 441 130.68 -93.92 39.86
C LYS A 441 131.58 -94.50 38.78
N LEU A 442 131.99 -95.76 38.92
CA LEU A 442 132.83 -96.44 37.92
C LEU A 442 132.11 -96.58 36.58
N GLN A 443 130.81 -96.92 36.60
CA GLN A 443 130.02 -97.06 35.38
C GLN A 443 129.91 -95.75 34.60
N LYS A 444 129.67 -94.63 35.30
CA LYS A 444 129.60 -93.30 34.65
C LYS A 444 130.93 -92.86 34.04
N ALA A 445 132.05 -93.16 34.68
CA ALA A 445 133.38 -92.84 34.14
C ALA A 445 133.71 -93.63 32.87
N TYR A 446 133.29 -94.90 32.82
CA TYR A 446 133.51 -95.77 31.65
C TYR A 446 132.79 -95.24 30.40
N ASP A 447 131.53 -94.83 30.54
CA ASP A 447 130.74 -94.32 29.42
C ASP A 447 131.28 -92.97 28.89
N PHE A 448 131.80 -92.12 29.78
CA PHE A 448 132.38 -90.83 29.41
C PHE A 448 133.64 -90.98 28.54
N MET A 449 134.57 -91.88 28.91
CA MET A 449 135.83 -92.05 28.18
C MET A 449 135.64 -92.64 26.77
N LYS A 450 134.57 -93.40 26.54
CA LYS A 450 134.29 -94.05 25.25
C LYS A 450 133.78 -93.07 24.17
N GLN A 451 133.20 -91.94 24.57
CA GLN A 451 132.56 -91.00 23.64
C GLN A 451 133.53 -89.96 23.03
N PHE A 452 134.67 -89.69 23.68
CA PHE A 452 135.59 -88.65 23.24
C PHE A 452 136.75 -89.24 22.43
N THR A 453 136.80 -88.96 21.12
CA THR A 453 137.91 -89.27 20.21
C THR A 453 138.75 -88.03 19.91
N ILE A 454 140.08 -88.14 20.06
CA ILE A 454 141.06 -87.08 19.74
C ILE A 454 142.18 -87.75 18.92
N ASN A 455 142.55 -87.18 17.78
CA ASN A 455 143.55 -87.72 16.84
C ASN A 455 143.27 -89.16 16.34
N GLY A 456 141.99 -89.56 16.25
CA GLY A 456 141.59 -90.84 15.66
C GLY A 456 141.55 -92.03 16.62
N LEU A 457 141.86 -91.85 17.91
CA LEU A 457 141.69 -92.82 19.00
C LEU A 457 140.77 -92.23 20.09
N ASN A 458 139.95 -93.05 20.75
CA ASN A 458 139.11 -92.60 21.86
C ASN A 458 139.89 -92.51 23.18
N MET A 459 139.44 -91.68 24.12
CA MET A 459 140.13 -91.48 25.40
C MET A 459 140.23 -92.76 26.22
N LEU A 460 139.31 -93.72 26.02
CA LEU A 460 139.43 -95.06 26.61
C LEU A 460 140.63 -95.82 26.01
N GLU A 461 140.83 -95.75 24.70
CA GLU A 461 141.97 -96.35 24.00
C GLU A 461 143.29 -95.71 24.44
N HIS A 462 143.34 -94.38 24.55
CA HIS A 462 144.51 -93.67 25.09
C HIS A 462 144.81 -94.02 26.56
N PHE A 463 143.76 -94.19 27.38
CA PHE A 463 143.89 -94.58 28.77
C PHE A 463 144.40 -96.04 28.90
N LEU A 464 143.91 -96.94 28.05
CA LEU A 464 144.37 -98.33 28.00
C LEU A 464 145.81 -98.44 27.46
N GLU A 465 146.23 -97.62 26.50
CA GLU A 465 147.63 -97.50 26.07
C GLU A 465 148.53 -97.01 27.22
N SER A 466 148.11 -95.98 27.96
CA SER A 466 148.86 -95.45 29.09
C SER A 466 149.03 -96.47 30.23
N ILE A 467 148.03 -97.32 30.45
CA ILE A 467 148.14 -98.45 31.40
C ILE A 467 149.07 -99.54 30.84
N GLY A 468 149.01 -99.84 29.54
CA GLY A 468 149.93 -100.77 28.88
C GLY A 468 151.40 -100.35 28.99
N GLU A 469 151.71 -99.07 28.75
CA GLU A 469 153.04 -98.49 28.91
C GLU A 469 153.52 -98.51 30.37
N ARG A 470 152.63 -98.25 31.33
CA ARG A 470 152.96 -98.37 32.76
C ARG A 470 153.25 -99.80 33.20
N VAL A 471 152.52 -100.79 32.67
CA VAL A 471 152.77 -102.21 32.98
C VAL A 471 154.09 -102.69 32.35
N GLN A 472 154.49 -102.17 31.19
CA GLN A 472 155.82 -102.40 30.63
C GLN A 472 156.94 -101.75 31.47
N SER A 473 156.73 -100.52 31.97
CA SER A 473 157.68 -99.85 32.88
C SER A 473 157.84 -100.52 34.25
N PHE A 474 156.82 -101.27 34.70
CA PHE A 474 156.86 -102.01 35.96
C PHE A 474 157.52 -103.40 35.78
N SER A 475 157.39 -103.98 34.59
CA SER A 475 157.93 -105.31 34.27
C SER A 475 159.45 -105.30 34.00
N GLU A 476 160.02 -104.17 33.59
CA GLU A 476 161.46 -104.03 33.33
C GLU A 476 162.30 -103.70 34.58
N ASN A 477 161.70 -103.26 35.69
CA ASN A 477 162.44 -102.79 36.87
C ASN A 477 162.46 -103.76 38.06
N ILE A 478 161.90 -104.97 37.95
CA ILE A 478 161.98 -105.95 39.02
C ILE A 478 162.30 -107.32 38.44
N GLY A 479 163.60 -107.55 38.20
CA GLY A 479 164.16 -108.90 38.14
C GLY A 479 164.27 -109.50 39.54
N PHE A 480 164.17 -110.84 39.62
CA PHE A 480 164.50 -111.71 40.76
C PHE A 480 163.78 -111.40 42.10
N GLY A 481 163.30 -112.35 42.88
CA GLY A 481 163.45 -113.79 42.87
C GLY A 481 162.48 -114.36 43.91
N GLY A 482 162.22 -115.67 43.80
CA GLY A 482 161.11 -116.31 44.48
C GLY A 482 161.18 -116.39 46.00
N ARG A 483 160.06 -116.85 46.56
CA ARG A 483 159.88 -118.05 47.41
C ARG A 483 158.43 -118.02 47.88
N SER A 484 157.62 -119.02 47.54
CA SER A 484 157.47 -120.22 48.38
C SER A 484 157.54 -119.89 49.86
N ARG A 485 156.37 -119.56 50.43
CA ARG A 485 155.67 -120.47 51.33
C ARG A 485 154.16 -120.31 51.17
#